data_AF-A0A6H0ZGH8-F1
#
_entry.id   AF-A0A6H0ZGH8-F1
#
_cell.length_a   1.000
_cell.length_b   1.000
_cell.length_c   1.000
_cell.angle_alpha   90.00
_cell.angle_beta   90.00
_cell.angle_gamma   90.00
#
_symmetry.space_group_name_H-M   'P 1'
#
loop_
_entity.id
_entity.type
_entity.pdbx_description
1 polymer ?
#
loop_
_entity_poly.entity_id
_entity_poly.type
_entity_poly.pdbx_seq_one_letter_code
_entity_poly.pdbx_strand_id
1 'polypeptide(L)' 'MAHLSGTDHSQLLLLPEAVDDHVGPDNPVRFIAAFVDGLDLKAAGLSKTSSDEAQATRLSTLTFQYCHMG' A
#
# COMPACT_ATOMS: atom_id res chain seq x y z
N MET A 1 -0.31 -23.85 -24.98
CA MET A 1 0.15 -23.30 -23.69
C MET A 1 0.87 -21.99 -23.98
N ALA A 2 0.16 -20.86 -23.92
CA ALA A 2 0.77 -19.54 -24.17
C ALA A 2 1.42 -19.07 -22.87
N HIS A 3 2.74 -19.01 -22.83
CA HIS A 3 3.46 -18.33 -21.75
C HIS A 3 3.49 -16.84 -22.10
N LEU A 4 3.20 -15.98 -21.13
CA LEU A 4 3.45 -14.55 -21.27
C LEU A 4 4.95 -14.35 -21.13
N SER A 5 5.63 -13.96 -22.21
CA SER A 5 7.03 -13.56 -22.12
C SER A 5 7.12 -12.32 -21.26
N GLY A 6 7.74 -12.45 -20.08
CA GLY A 6 8.04 -11.32 -19.21
C GLY A 6 9.00 -10.36 -19.91
N THR A 7 8.85 -9.08 -19.62
CA THR A 7 9.81 -8.06 -20.02
C THR A 7 11.12 -8.21 -19.23
N ASP A 8 12.23 -7.84 -19.86
CA ASP A 8 13.56 -7.94 -19.27
C ASP A 8 13.68 -7.10 -17.99
N HIS A 9 14.19 -7.70 -16.90
CA HIS A 9 14.27 -7.06 -15.58
C HIS A 9 15.23 -5.86 -15.52
N SER A 10 16.06 -5.62 -16.56
CA SER A 10 16.91 -4.43 -16.65
C SER A 10 16.20 -3.21 -17.25
N GLN A 11 14.92 -3.35 -17.64
CA GLN A 11 14.13 -2.21 -18.10
C GLN A 11 14.02 -1.14 -17.01
N LEU A 12 14.44 0.07 -17.38
CA LEU A 12 14.39 1.23 -16.52
C LEU A 12 13.04 1.92 -16.74
N LEU A 13 12.14 1.79 -15.76
CA LEU A 13 10.83 2.47 -15.77
C LEU A 13 10.91 3.70 -14.86
N LEU A 14 10.49 4.86 -15.38
CA LEU A 14 10.24 6.02 -14.54
C LEU A 14 8.96 5.76 -13.76
N LEU A 15 9.08 5.59 -12.44
CA LEU A 15 7.93 5.39 -11.57
C LEU A 15 7.14 6.72 -11.47
N PRO A 16 5.80 6.67 -11.47
CA PRO A 16 4.99 7.84 -11.16
C PRO A 16 5.25 8.36 -9.75
N GLU A 17 4.83 9.59 -9.48
CA GLU A 17 4.96 10.24 -8.18
C GLU A 17 4.16 9.53 -7.08
N ALA A 18 2.97 9.00 -7.41
CA ALA A 18 2.20 8.13 -6.53
C ALA A 18 1.95 6.77 -7.19
N VAL A 19 1.92 5.72 -6.37
CA VAL A 19 1.57 4.36 -6.84
C VAL A 19 0.18 4.33 -7.48
N ASP A 20 -0.76 5.11 -6.95
CA ASP A 20 -2.13 5.19 -7.47
C ASP A 20 -2.20 5.72 -8.92
N ASP A 21 -1.23 6.54 -9.34
CA ASP A 21 -1.13 7.05 -10.71
C ASP A 21 -0.68 5.96 -11.69
N HIS A 22 -0.06 4.89 -11.18
CA HIS A 22 0.26 3.69 -11.96
C HIS A 22 -0.96 2.77 -12.12
N VAL A 23 -2.01 2.96 -11.32
CA VAL A 23 -3.19 2.10 -11.29
C VAL A 23 -4.28 2.67 -12.20
N GLY A 24 -4.39 2.14 -13.42
CA GLY A 24 -5.46 2.51 -14.35
C GLY A 24 -6.89 2.26 -13.81
N PRO A 25 -7.92 2.86 -14.44
CA PRO A 25 -9.31 2.75 -14.00
C PRO A 25 -9.86 1.31 -14.04
N ASP A 26 -9.44 0.53 -15.03
CA ASP A 26 -9.87 -0.87 -15.20
C ASP A 26 -8.97 -1.88 -14.46
N ASN A 27 -8.02 -1.39 -13.64
CA ASN A 27 -7.12 -2.27 -12.91
C ASN A 27 -7.92 -2.99 -11.79
N PRO A 28 -7.84 -4.33 -11.70
CA PRO A 28 -8.59 -5.11 -10.72
C PRO A 28 -8.31 -4.71 -9.26
N VAL A 29 -7.16 -4.10 -8.97
CA VAL A 29 -6.85 -3.61 -7.62
C VAL A 29 -7.87 -2.58 -7.12
N ARG A 30 -8.48 -1.78 -8.02
CA ARG A 30 -9.52 -0.81 -7.63
C ARG A 30 -10.80 -1.52 -7.17
N PHE A 31 -11.17 -2.62 -7.83
CA PHE A 31 -12.27 -3.47 -7.39
C PHE A 31 -11.97 -4.14 -6.05
N ILE A 32 -10.74 -4.66 -5.88
CA ILE A 32 -10.32 -5.29 -4.62
C ILE A 32 -10.35 -4.27 -3.47
N ALA A 33 -9.88 -3.04 -3.69
CA ALA A 33 -9.94 -1.97 -2.69
C ALA A 33 -11.39 -1.71 -2.25
N ALA A 34 -12.30 -1.46 -3.19
CA ALA A 34 -13.71 -1.22 -2.90
C ALA A 34 -14.39 -2.42 -2.22
N PHE A 35 -14.02 -3.65 -2.58
CA PHE A 35 -14.52 -4.87 -1.94
C PHE A 35 -14.06 -4.96 -0.48
N VAL A 36 -12.77 -4.72 -0.22
CA VAL A 36 -12.18 -4.79 1.12
C VAL A 36 -12.74 -3.70 2.03
N ASP A 37 -12.97 -2.50 1.50
CA ASP A 37 -13.59 -1.38 2.24
C ASP A 37 -15.01 -1.71 2.73
N GLY A 38 -15.71 -2.62 2.05
CA GLY A 38 -17.05 -3.09 2.43
C GLY A 38 -17.06 -4.22 3.46
N LEU A 39 -15.91 -4.78 3.84
CA LEU A 39 -15.83 -5.92 4.77
C LEU A 39 -15.68 -5.46 6.22
N ASP A 40 -16.42 -6.12 7.13
CA ASP A 40 -16.11 -6.06 8.56
C ASP A 40 -14.93 -7.00 8.88
N LEU A 41 -13.73 -6.50 8.63
CA LEU A 41 -12.50 -7.25 8.87
C LEU A 41 -12.31 -7.61 10.34
N LYS A 42 -12.88 -6.82 11.27
CA LYS A 42 -12.79 -7.08 12.70
C LYS A 42 -13.69 -8.26 13.10
N ALA A 43 -14.92 -8.31 12.59
CA ALA A 43 -15.80 -9.46 12.75
C ALA A 43 -15.22 -10.73 12.09
N ALA A 44 -14.45 -10.58 11.02
CA ALA A 44 -13.71 -11.68 10.39
C ALA A 44 -12.51 -12.19 11.22
N GLY A 45 -12.22 -11.59 12.38
CA GLY A 45 -11.14 -12.01 13.27
C GLY A 45 -9.75 -11.52 12.86
N LEU A 46 -9.65 -10.60 11.90
CA LEU A 46 -8.38 -9.97 11.54
C LEU A 46 -7.99 -8.98 12.64
N SER A 47 -6.77 -9.14 13.17
CA SER A 47 -6.27 -8.38 14.31
C SER A 47 -5.61 -7.05 13.95
N LYS A 48 -5.30 -6.82 12.66
CA LYS A 48 -4.67 -5.60 12.13
C LYS A 48 -5.55 -4.95 11.08
N THR A 49 -6.65 -4.37 11.53
CA THR A 49 -7.70 -3.83 10.65
C THR A 49 -7.81 -2.32 10.68
N SER A 50 -7.14 -1.64 11.62
CA SER A 50 -6.88 -0.22 11.50
C SER A 50 -5.71 -0.02 10.54
N SER A 51 -5.97 0.66 9.41
CA SER A 51 -4.92 1.42 8.73
C SER A 51 -4.54 2.54 9.68
N ASP A 52 -3.68 2.23 10.64
CA ASP A 52 -3.43 3.06 11.81
C ASP A 52 -2.48 4.20 11.41
N GLU A 53 -3.03 5.19 10.69
CA GLU A 53 -2.35 6.46 10.41
C GLU A 53 -1.95 7.16 11.73
N ALA A 54 -2.68 6.87 12.83
CA ALA A 54 -2.33 7.31 14.17
C ALA A 54 -1.07 6.61 14.74
N GLN A 55 -0.75 5.38 14.32
CA GLN A 55 0.49 4.69 14.67
C GLN A 55 1.69 5.27 13.91
N ALA A 56 1.49 5.77 12.68
CA ALA A 56 2.51 6.53 11.95
C ALA A 56 2.88 7.85 12.65
N THR A 57 1.91 8.52 13.29
CA THR A 57 2.17 9.74 14.09
C THR A 57 2.94 9.43 15.38
N ARG A 58 2.69 8.27 16.01
CA ARG A 58 3.46 7.84 17.20
C ARG A 58 4.91 7.48 16.85
N LEU A 59 5.13 6.86 15.69
CA LEU A 59 6.49 6.59 15.20
C LEU A 59 7.21 7.88 14.80
N SER A 60 6.55 8.84 14.15
CA SER A 60 7.17 10.14 13.81
C SER A 60 7.52 10.98 15.04
N THR A 61 6.68 10.98 16.08
CA THR A 61 6.97 11.66 17.35
C THR A 61 8.15 11.00 18.07
N LEU A 62 8.25 9.67 18.05
CA LEU A 62 9.38 8.93 18.62
C LEU A 62 10.68 9.18 17.84
N THR A 63 10.64 9.22 16.50
CA THR A 63 11.81 9.55 15.67
C THR A 63 12.25 11.00 15.92
N PHE A 64 11.32 11.95 16.03
CA PHE A 64 11.63 13.35 16.34
C PHE A 64 12.23 13.52 17.74
N GLN A 65 11.67 12.82 18.74
CA GLN A 65 12.21 12.77 20.11
C GLN A 65 13.63 12.20 20.14
N TYR A 66 13.91 11.14 19.36
CA TYR A 66 15.22 10.50 19.30
C TYR A 66 16.28 11.38 18.63
N CYS A 67 15.91 12.15 17.60
CA CYS A 67 16.83 13.08 16.92
C CYS A 67 17.14 14.36 17.72
N HIS A 68 16.34 14.73 18.73
CA HIS A 68 16.54 15.95 19.53
C HIS A 68 17.23 15.72 20.89
N MET A 69 17.45 14.46 21.28
CA MET A 69 18.15 14.07 22.51
C MET A 69 19.63 13.71 22.28
N GLY A 70 20.17 14.05 21.10
CA GLY A 70 21.59 13.90 20.73
C GLY A 70 22.29 15.24 20.56
#